data_AF-A0A0S9C128-F1
#
_entry.id   AF-A0A0S9C128-F1
#
_cell.length_a   1.000
_cell.length_b   1.000
_cell.length_c   1.000
_cell.angle_alpha   90.00
_cell.angle_beta   90.00
_cell.angle_gamma   90.00
#
_symmetry.space_group_name_H-M   'P 1'
#
loop_
_entity.id
_entity.type
_entity.pdbx_description
1 polymer ?
#
loop_
_entity_poly.entity_id
_entity_poly.type
_entity_poly.pdbx_seq_one_letter_code
_entity_poly.pdbx_strand_id
1 'polypeptide(L)'
;MNLFIKLFGAGISLLAGYVGTKLVDTIWEKSTGSKPPKGDDEDVPTTLHSALTFALISASVSAIIQVLANRGTQRAITRYAKTQDLV
;
A
#
# COMPACT_ATOMS: atom_id res chain seq x y z
N MET A 1 10.14 25.51 10.37
CA MET A 1 9.83 24.42 9.41
C MET A 1 8.52 24.76 8.72
N ASN A 2 8.58 25.07 7.42
CA ASN A 2 7.50 25.78 6.71
C ASN A 2 6.19 24.98 6.66
N LEU A 3 5.11 25.61 7.14
CA LEU A 3 3.73 25.10 7.08
C LEU A 3 3.32 24.66 5.66
N PHE A 4 3.85 25.34 4.64
CA PHE A 4 3.70 24.97 3.23
C PHE A 4 4.14 23.54 2.93
N ILE A 5 5.28 23.08 3.46
CA ILE A 5 5.77 21.70 3.22
C ILE A 5 4.85 20.69 3.90
N LYS A 6 4.32 21.01 5.08
CA LYS A 6 3.34 20.15 5.77
C LYS A 6 2.01 20.07 5.01
N LEU A 7 1.51 21.18 4.48
CA LEU A 7 0.28 21.22 3.68
C LEU A 7 0.46 20.53 2.33
N PHE A 8 1.61 20.73 1.69
CA PHE A 8 1.92 20.07 0.43
C PHE A 8 2.13 18.57 0.62
N GLY A 9 2.85 18.18 1.68
CA GLY A 9 3.01 16.77 2.08
C GLY A 9 1.68 16.12 2.41
N ALA A 10 0.83 16.78 3.20
CA ALA A 10 -0.52 16.30 3.51
C ALA A 10 -1.40 16.18 2.25
N GLY A 11 -1.35 17.16 1.35
CA GLY A 11 -2.07 17.13 0.08
C GLY A 11 -1.62 15.98 -0.82
N ILE A 12 -0.31 15.73 -0.90
CA ILE A 12 0.25 14.58 -1.63
C ILE A 12 -0.18 13.27 -0.98
N SER A 13 -0.17 13.16 0.35
CA SER A 13 -0.62 11.96 1.06
C SER A 13 -2.09 11.65 0.82
N LEU A 14 -2.95 12.67 0.79
CA LEU A 14 -4.38 12.51 0.48
C LEU A 14 -4.59 12.06 -0.98
N LEU A 15 -3.87 12.67 -1.93
CA LEU A 15 -3.92 12.25 -3.33
C LEU A 15 -3.39 10.84 -3.52
N ALA A 16 -2.29 10.48 -2.86
CA ALA A 16 -1.74 9.13 -2.89
C ALA A 16 -2.71 8.10 -2.29
N GLY A 17 -3.41 8.45 -1.22
CA GLY A 17 -4.49 7.65 -0.65
C GLY A 17 -5.62 7.43 -1.67
N TYR A 18 -6.13 8.50 -2.27
CA TYR A 18 -7.22 8.43 -3.26
C TYR A 18 -6.85 7.60 -4.50
N VAL A 19 -5.67 7.85 -5.08
CA VAL A 19 -5.16 7.10 -6.24
C VAL A 19 -4.88 5.64 -5.86
N GLY A 20 -4.32 5.41 -4.67
CA GLY A 20 -4.07 4.06 -4.14
C GLY A 20 -5.36 3.25 -4.01
N THR A 21 -6.39 3.82 -3.39
CA THR A 21 -7.70 3.17 -3.25
C THR A 21 -8.32 2.88 -4.62
N LYS A 22 -8.28 3.83 -5.56
CA LYS A 22 -8.78 3.61 -6.94
C LYS A 22 -8.05 2.50 -7.67
N LEU A 23 -6.73 2.43 -7.52
CA LEU A 23 -5.90 1.42 -8.16
C LEU A 23 -6.22 0.02 -7.59
N VAL A 24 -6.32 -0.09 -6.27
CA VAL A 24 -6.71 -1.33 -5.58
C VAL A 24 -8.10 -1.76 -6.01
N ASP A 25 -9.08 -0.85 -6.03
CA ASP A 25 -10.46 -1.14 -6.46
C ASP A 25 -10.48 -1.67 -7.91
N THR A 26 -9.72 -1.04 -8.82
CA THR A 26 -9.66 -1.44 -10.24
C THR A 26 -8.99 -2.81 -10.42
N ILE A 27 -7.89 -3.06 -9.70
CA ILE A 27 -7.19 -4.34 -9.75
C ILE A 27 -8.09 -5.46 -9.18
N TRP A 28 -8.84 -5.16 -8.11
CA TRP A 28 -9.76 -6.11 -7.51
C TRP A 28 -10.93 -6.45 -8.44
N GLU A 29 -11.60 -5.44 -9.00
CA GLU A 29 -12.69 -5.64 -9.95
C GLU A 29 -12.22 -6.43 -11.18
N LYS A 30 -11.01 -6.15 -11.67
CA LYS A 30 -10.42 -6.87 -12.81
C LYS A 30 -10.00 -8.31 -12.47
N SER A 31 -9.54 -8.58 -11.25
CA SER A 31 -9.08 -9.91 -10.84
C SER A 31 -10.19 -10.82 -10.35
N THR A 32 -11.19 -10.28 -9.67
CA THR A 32 -12.23 -11.04 -8.97
C THR A 32 -13.59 -10.90 -9.67
N GLY A 33 -13.76 -9.94 -10.59
CA GLY A 33 -15.01 -9.71 -11.32
C GLY A 33 -16.16 -9.17 -10.46
N SER A 34 -15.88 -8.86 -9.18
CA SER A 34 -16.83 -8.35 -8.19
C SER A 34 -16.22 -7.15 -7.48
N LYS A 35 -17.06 -6.23 -7.00
CA LYS A 35 -16.57 -5.06 -6.26
C LYS A 35 -15.82 -5.52 -4.99
N PRO A 36 -14.72 -4.84 -4.62
CA PRO A 36 -14.00 -5.13 -3.40
C PRO A 36 -14.94 -5.02 -2.20
N PRO A 37 -14.88 -5.96 -1.23
CA PRO A 37 -15.70 -5.90 -0.03
C PRO A 37 -15.35 -4.62 0.72
N LYS A 38 -16.22 -3.62 0.63
CA LYS A 38 -16.15 -2.40 1.45
C LYS A 38 -16.92 -2.73 2.71
N GLY A 39 -16.34 -2.45 3.87
CA GLY A 39 -16.83 -2.89 5.18
C GLY A 39 -18.20 -2.34 5.62
N ASP A 40 -19.01 -1.83 4.70
CA ASP A 40 -20.39 -1.36 4.90
C ASP A 40 -21.44 -2.38 4.40
N ASP A 41 -21.04 -3.45 3.72
CA ASP A 41 -21.97 -4.52 3.40
C ASP A 41 -22.18 -5.37 4.67
N GLU A 42 -23.37 -5.26 5.27
CA GLU A 42 -23.88 -6.15 6.32
C GLU A 42 -23.84 -7.64 5.93
N ASP A 43 -23.56 -7.93 4.66
CA ASP A 43 -23.19 -9.23 4.14
C ASP A 43 -21.67 -9.46 4.23
N VAL A 44 -21.12 -9.60 5.44
CA VAL A 44 -19.87 -10.35 5.61
C VAL A 44 -20.15 -11.76 5.09
N PRO A 45 -19.62 -12.20 3.93
CA PRO A 45 -19.85 -13.55 3.49
C PRO A 45 -19.04 -14.42 4.45
N THR A 46 -19.71 -15.04 5.42
CA THR A 46 -19.15 -15.99 6.40
C THR A 46 -18.73 -17.29 5.71
N THR A 47 -17.98 -17.18 4.61
CA THR A 47 -17.50 -18.28 3.79
C THR A 47 -15.99 -18.26 3.79
N LEU A 48 -15.41 -19.40 4.15
CA LEU A 48 -13.95 -19.60 4.26
C LEU A 48 -13.21 -19.16 2.98
N HIS A 49 -13.88 -19.23 1.83
CA HIS A 49 -13.35 -18.82 0.54
C HIS A 49 -13.13 -17.30 0.42
N SER A 50 -14.05 -16.47 0.92
CA SER A 50 -13.89 -15.01 0.93
C SER A 50 -12.78 -14.58 1.90
N ALA A 51 -12.73 -15.22 3.08
CA ALA A 51 -11.66 -14.98 4.05
C ALA A 51 -10.27 -15.39 3.50
N LEU A 52 -10.18 -16.55 2.83
CA LEU A 52 -8.94 -17.02 2.22
C LEU A 52 -8.48 -16.12 1.06
N THR A 53 -9.40 -15.68 0.20
CA THR A 53 -9.06 -14.78 -0.91
C THR A 53 -8.62 -13.41 -0.41
N PHE A 54 -9.32 -12.85 0.58
CA PHE A 54 -8.88 -11.61 1.23
C PHE A 54 -7.52 -11.76 1.91
N ALA A 55 -7.32 -12.83 2.68
CA ALA A 55 -6.05 -13.10 3.35
C ALA A 55 -4.90 -13.29 2.36
N LEU A 56 -5.13 -14.04 1.27
CA LEU A 56 -4.13 -14.27 0.23
C LEU A 56 -3.74 -12.95 -0.46
N ILE A 57 -4.72 -12.11 -0.80
CA ILE A 57 -4.47 -10.82 -1.47
C ILE A 57 -3.77 -9.87 -0.50
N SER A 58 -4.24 -9.78 0.75
CA SER A 58 -3.63 -8.94 1.79
C SER A 58 -2.19 -9.37 2.11
N ALA A 59 -1.94 -10.68 2.22
CA ALA A 59 -0.60 -11.23 2.41
C ALA A 59 0.29 -10.95 1.20
N SER A 60 -0.23 -11.08 -0.02
CA SER A 60 0.51 -10.80 -1.26
C SER A 60 0.93 -9.34 -1.34
N VAL A 61 0.00 -8.41 -1.08
CA VAL A 61 0.29 -6.96 -1.04
C VAL A 61 1.31 -6.65 0.04
N SER A 62 1.14 -7.21 1.24
CA SER A 62 2.08 -7.03 2.36
C SER A 62 3.48 -7.54 2.02
N ALA A 63 3.59 -8.70 1.38
CA ALA A 63 4.87 -9.26 0.96
C ALA A 63 5.55 -8.37 -0.09
N ILE A 64 4.81 -7.84 -1.07
CA ILE A 64 5.34 -6.92 -2.08
C ILE A 64 5.88 -5.65 -1.39
N ILE A 65 5.09 -5.05 -0.48
CA ILE A 65 5.52 -3.87 0.29
C ILE A 65 6.78 -4.19 1.09
N GLN A 66 6.83 -5.32 1.79
CA GLN A 66 8.00 -5.72 2.58
C GLN A 66 9.25 -5.93 1.71
N VAL A 67 9.12 -6.56 0.54
CA VAL A 67 10.25 -6.75 -0.38
C VAL A 67 10.73 -5.41 -0.95
N LEU A 68 9.81 -4.53 -1.37
CA LEU A 68 10.14 -3.20 -1.85
C LEU A 68 10.74 -2.32 -0.76
N ALA A 69 10.19 -2.35 0.45
CA ALA A 69 10.68 -1.63 1.60
C ALA A 69 12.05 -2.14 2.02
N ASN A 70 12.26 -3.46 2.10
CA ASN A 70 13.57 -4.04 2.42
C ASN A 70 14.60 -3.71 1.34
N ARG A 71 14.25 -3.81 0.05
CA ARG A 71 15.16 -3.43 -1.05
C ARG A 71 15.46 -1.93 -1.09
N GLY A 72 14.45 -1.10 -0.83
CA GLY A 72 14.56 0.35 -0.78
C GLY A 72 15.41 0.81 0.41
N THR A 73 15.18 0.20 1.57
CA THR A 73 15.92 0.43 2.81
C THR A 73 17.37 -0.03 2.65
N GLN A 74 17.62 -1.21 2.08
CA GLN A 74 18.98 -1.65 1.75
C GLN A 74 19.67 -0.65 0.82
N ARG A 75 19.01 -0.21 -0.27
CA ARG A 75 19.57 0.81 -1.19
C ARG A 75 19.82 2.15 -0.51
N ALA A 76 18.93 2.59 0.36
CA ALA A 76 19.08 3.83 1.11
C ALA A 76 20.25 3.71 2.10
N ILE A 77 20.30 2.63 2.88
CA ILE A 77 21.40 2.32 3.80
C ILE A 77 22.73 2.27 3.05
N THR A 78 22.83 1.60 1.91
CA THR A 78 24.07 1.59 1.11
C THR A 78 24.45 2.99 0.62
N ARG A 79 23.49 3.84 0.28
CA ARG A 79 23.73 5.24 -0.11
C ARG A 79 24.19 6.10 1.07
N TYR A 80 23.58 5.92 2.24
CA TYR A 80 23.93 6.61 3.48
C TYR A 80 25.31 6.15 3.98
N ALA A 81 25.60 4.85 4.00
CA ALA A 81 26.90 4.29 4.36
C ALA A 81 28.03 4.82 3.46
N LYS A 82 27.80 4.89 2.14
CA LYS A 82 28.76 5.46 1.20
C LYS A 82 29.03 6.97 1.41
N THR A 83 28.08 7.67 2.04
CA THR A 83 28.23 9.10 2.33
C THR A 83 28.93 9.33 3.67
N GLN A 84 28.83 8.39 4.63
CA GLN A 84 29.56 8.45 5.90
C GLN A 84 31.06 8.13 5.76
N ASP A 85 31.47 7.31 4.78
CA ASP A 85 32.89 7.02 4.50
C ASP A 85 33.65 8.19 3.83
N LEU A 86 32.96 9.29 3.53
CA LEU A 86 33.54 10.48 2.86
C LEU A 86 33.64 11.71 3.79
N VAL A 87 33.34 11.57 5.10
CA VAL A 87 33.38 12.67 6.09
C VAL A 87 34.44 12.38 7.15
#